data_AF-A0A7H0LLD8-F1
#
_entry.id   AF-A0A7H0LLD8-F1
#
_cell.length_a   1.000
_cell.length_b   1.000
_cell.length_c   1.000
_cell.angle_alpha   90.00
_cell.angle_beta   90.00
_cell.angle_gamma   90.00
#
_symmetry.space_group_name_H-M   'P 1'
#
loop_
_entity.id
_entity.type
_entity.pdbx_description
1 polymer ?
#
loop_
_entity_poly.entity_id
_entity_poly.type
_entity_poly.pdbx_seq_one_letter_code
_entity_poly.pdbx_strand_id
1 'polypeptide(L)'
;MDDILRKEMNERAASATALPRTGVPTRASALVFSTKAMMLRARRLMRDLTPGTAPRRHPRSAALSDAPVIAAVTSPLWTAAGGAGDHALNAGKIQNLRAALRGIDGIEVAAGELFSFWRHVGRPVRRRGFVAGRELREGCMIATVGGGLCQLSNALYEAGLDAGLEIVERHAHTRIVPGSRAANGRDATVFWNYLDLRMRARQAFRIEARLTTDMLEVRIRGRGGPVDDPAASLLAGLTAHDCLSCGQISCHRHSPDRPQTARPPIAWLVDAPIPEFAAFYRDEAGPDDLLLLPTRRFGAGAQGWPQIGRERTADLTTLRRSATLRLRAGAAPLAAQMLAADARLAAAHARGLSAAHTHLVVAQTLLPHLWRSGVLQGRRFEVLLDRLPMQSLQAILDAAHARHPESSTLSDFRAPEPIVAAESAALAAAYRLITPHRTVAGCFPYRVELVDWAAATPLPVRRGGRTFLFAGPAVARKGIHAMREAMTGLDIDLAIERDAIEEPDFWSGLTVRHLGNGEPPTELAGVVLPALFEHRPRTLLRALAAGLPVIATAACGLPPQPGLTLIEPDDPGHLRDGLLAAL
;
A
#
# COMPACT_ATOMS: atom_id res chain seq x y z
N MET A 1 16.84 -33.30 -45.29
CA MET A 1 15.82 -32.28 -44.93
C MET A 1 16.15 -31.60 -43.59
N ASP A 2 16.70 -32.34 -42.61
CA ASP A 2 17.11 -31.79 -41.31
C ASP A 2 18.30 -30.82 -41.33
N ASP A 3 19.29 -31.03 -42.19
CA ASP A 3 20.48 -30.15 -42.20
C ASP A 3 20.19 -28.75 -42.77
N ILE A 4 19.20 -28.63 -43.66
CA ILE A 4 18.79 -27.34 -44.23
C ILE A 4 18.02 -26.52 -43.19
N LEU A 5 17.11 -27.16 -42.46
CA LEU A 5 16.38 -26.52 -41.36
C LEU A 5 17.30 -26.13 -40.20
N ARG A 6 18.30 -26.97 -39.89
CA ARG A 6 19.31 -26.68 -38.86
C ARG A 6 20.26 -25.57 -39.28
N LYS A 7 20.63 -25.50 -40.56
CA LYS A 7 21.42 -24.41 -41.14
C LYS A 7 20.64 -23.09 -41.19
N GLU A 8 19.35 -23.12 -41.58
CA GLU A 8 18.47 -21.94 -41.52
C GLU A 8 18.21 -21.47 -40.08
N MET A 9 18.07 -22.39 -39.11
CA MET A 9 17.98 -22.04 -37.69
C MET A 9 19.28 -21.41 -37.17
N ASN A 10 20.44 -21.98 -37.54
CA ASN A 10 21.74 -21.47 -37.14
C ASN A 10 22.07 -20.12 -37.81
N GLU A 11 21.68 -19.91 -39.07
CA GLU A 11 21.84 -18.63 -39.77
C GLU A 11 20.88 -17.55 -39.20
N ARG A 12 19.66 -17.93 -38.82
CA ARG A 12 18.73 -17.04 -38.09
C ARG A 12 19.21 -16.72 -36.67
N ALA A 13 19.84 -17.67 -35.97
CA ALA A 13 20.44 -17.46 -34.67
C ALA A 13 21.72 -16.59 -34.76
N ALA A 14 22.54 -16.76 -35.79
CA ALA A 14 23.73 -15.94 -36.07
C ALA A 14 23.37 -14.51 -36.49
N SER A 15 22.30 -14.34 -37.27
CA SER A 15 21.73 -13.02 -37.59
C SER A 15 21.10 -12.32 -36.37
N ALA A 16 20.72 -13.06 -35.33
CA ALA A 16 20.18 -12.53 -34.08
C ALA A 16 21.26 -12.11 -33.05
N THR A 17 22.50 -12.58 -33.24
CA THR A 17 23.67 -12.26 -32.40
C THR A 17 24.62 -11.24 -33.02
N ALA A 18 24.57 -11.04 -34.34
CA ALA A 18 25.33 -9.98 -35.00
C ALA A 18 24.75 -8.59 -34.69
N LEU A 19 25.57 -7.69 -34.11
CA LEU A 19 25.25 -6.26 -34.05
C LEU A 19 24.94 -5.77 -35.46
N PRO A 20 23.77 -5.16 -35.72
CA PRO A 20 23.52 -4.61 -37.03
C PRO A 20 24.57 -3.54 -37.33
N ARG A 21 25.12 -3.57 -38.56
CA ARG A 21 25.80 -2.42 -39.16
C ARG A 21 24.78 -1.32 -39.47
N THR A 22 24.02 -0.89 -38.48
CA THR A 22 23.24 0.34 -38.54
C THR A 22 24.15 1.43 -37.99
N GLY A 23 24.49 2.41 -38.82
CA GLY A 23 25.28 3.56 -38.39
C GLY A 23 24.69 4.20 -37.13
N VAL A 24 25.55 4.78 -36.28
CA VAL A 24 25.14 5.47 -35.06
C VAL A 24 23.99 6.41 -35.39
N PRO A 25 22.82 6.30 -34.73
CA PRO A 25 21.66 7.10 -35.08
C PRO A 25 22.02 8.59 -34.98
N THR A 26 21.74 9.34 -36.05
CA THR A 26 22.05 10.77 -36.16
C THR A 26 20.84 11.62 -35.82
N ARG A 27 21.04 12.91 -35.53
CA ARG A 27 19.93 13.87 -35.35
C ARG A 27 18.98 13.91 -36.57
N ALA A 28 19.52 13.74 -37.78
CA ALA A 28 18.74 13.64 -39.01
C ALA A 28 17.83 12.41 -39.03
N SER A 29 18.34 11.23 -38.61
CA SER A 29 17.51 10.02 -38.50
C SER A 29 16.38 10.16 -37.48
N ALA A 30 16.61 10.91 -36.39
CA ALA A 30 15.59 11.20 -35.38
C ALA A 30 14.49 12.14 -35.92
N LEU A 31 14.85 13.12 -36.77
CA LEU A 31 13.89 14.00 -37.44
C LEU A 31 13.03 13.22 -38.46
N VAL A 32 13.65 12.39 -39.30
CA VAL A 32 12.91 11.55 -40.25
C VAL A 32 11.90 10.64 -39.52
N PHE A 33 12.31 10.03 -38.41
CA PHE A 33 11.43 9.22 -37.58
C PHE A 33 10.26 10.04 -37.00
N SER A 34 10.52 11.24 -36.49
CA SER A 34 9.48 12.07 -35.86
C SER A 34 8.43 12.55 -36.86
N THR A 35 8.87 12.91 -38.08
CA THR A 35 7.99 13.26 -39.20
C THR A 35 7.13 12.08 -39.64
N LYS A 36 7.72 10.89 -39.83
CA LYS A 36 6.98 9.67 -40.16
C LYS A 36 5.94 9.34 -39.09
N ALA A 37 6.33 9.41 -37.82
CA ALA A 37 5.41 9.17 -36.70
C ALA A 37 4.28 10.22 -36.65
N MET A 38 4.54 11.48 -37.03
CA MET A 38 3.51 12.52 -37.12
C MET A 38 2.49 12.18 -38.20
N MET A 39 2.94 11.82 -39.41
CA MET A 39 2.05 11.43 -40.52
C MET A 39 1.21 10.20 -40.16
N LEU A 40 1.81 9.18 -39.56
CA LEU A 40 1.09 7.97 -39.12
C LEU A 40 0.02 8.28 -38.05
N ARG A 41 0.31 9.22 -37.13
CA ARG A 41 -0.68 9.69 -36.15
C ARG A 41 -1.82 10.47 -36.80
N ALA A 42 -1.53 11.32 -37.79
CA ALA A 42 -2.56 12.04 -38.54
C ALA A 42 -3.46 11.08 -39.31
N ARG A 43 -2.85 10.09 -40.00
CA ARG A 43 -3.58 8.99 -40.66
C ARG A 43 -4.46 8.20 -39.70
N ARG A 44 -3.94 7.88 -38.50
CA ARG A 44 -4.72 7.21 -37.46
C ARG A 44 -5.90 8.05 -36.99
N LEU A 45 -5.69 9.34 -36.75
CA LEU A 45 -6.75 10.25 -36.34
C LEU A 45 -7.87 10.29 -37.40
N MET A 46 -7.52 10.40 -38.68
CA MET A 46 -8.52 10.37 -39.76
C MET A 46 -9.30 9.05 -39.79
N ARG A 47 -8.63 7.90 -39.63
CA ARG A 47 -9.29 6.58 -39.59
C ARG A 47 -10.22 6.42 -38.37
N ASP A 48 -9.84 6.98 -37.23
CA ASP A 48 -10.63 6.94 -36.00
C ASP A 48 -11.77 7.99 -35.99
N LEU A 49 -11.82 8.91 -36.96
CA LEU A 49 -12.96 9.82 -37.18
C LEU A 49 -14.06 9.18 -38.03
N THR A 50 -13.78 8.05 -38.69
CA THR A 50 -14.81 7.30 -39.43
C THR A 50 -15.84 6.72 -38.42
N PRO A 51 -17.15 6.96 -38.62
CA PRO A 51 -18.18 6.38 -37.77
C PRO A 51 -18.05 4.85 -37.69
N GLY A 52 -18.09 4.29 -36.48
CA GLY A 52 -18.04 2.83 -36.24
C GLY A 52 -16.64 2.23 -36.07
N THR A 53 -15.56 2.94 -36.39
CA THR A 53 -14.16 2.46 -36.19
C THR A 53 -13.49 3.06 -34.95
N ALA A 54 -14.05 4.14 -34.42
CA ALA A 54 -13.51 4.88 -33.27
C ALA A 54 -13.60 4.03 -31.99
N PRO A 55 -12.48 3.69 -31.33
CA PRO A 55 -12.55 2.99 -30.06
C PRO A 55 -13.17 3.88 -28.97
N ARG A 56 -14.12 3.32 -28.23
CA ARG A 56 -14.75 3.98 -27.09
C ARG A 56 -13.97 3.73 -25.81
N ARG A 57 -14.18 4.58 -24.80
CA ARG A 57 -13.67 4.31 -23.46
C ARG A 57 -14.70 3.46 -22.73
N HIS A 58 -14.25 2.33 -22.23
CA HIS A 58 -15.08 1.42 -21.45
C HIS A 58 -15.10 1.82 -19.97
N PRO A 59 -16.26 1.75 -19.29
CA PRO A 59 -16.35 2.10 -17.88
C PRO A 59 -15.68 1.05 -17.01
N ARG A 60 -15.27 1.48 -15.80
CA ARG A 60 -15.08 0.53 -14.71
C ARG A 60 -16.44 0.13 -14.16
N SER A 61 -16.66 -1.16 -14.02
CA SER A 61 -17.91 -1.74 -13.52
C SER A 61 -17.58 -2.87 -12.55
N ALA A 62 -18.58 -3.46 -11.92
CA ALA A 62 -18.46 -4.69 -11.14
C ALA A 62 -19.41 -5.78 -11.66
N ALA A 63 -20.11 -5.57 -12.77
CA ALA A 63 -21.11 -6.51 -13.28
C ALA A 63 -20.50 -7.86 -13.69
N LEU A 64 -19.20 -7.90 -13.98
CA LEU A 64 -18.44 -9.11 -14.30
C LEU A 64 -17.33 -9.39 -13.27
N SER A 65 -17.35 -8.78 -12.07
CA SER A 65 -16.34 -9.08 -11.04
C SER A 65 -16.38 -10.53 -10.57
N ASP A 66 -17.57 -11.11 -10.54
CA ASP A 66 -17.80 -12.48 -10.06
C ASP A 66 -17.87 -13.51 -11.20
N ALA A 67 -17.75 -13.05 -12.46
CA ALA A 67 -17.67 -13.93 -13.62
C ALA A 67 -16.38 -14.78 -13.58
N PRO A 68 -16.38 -16.00 -14.15
CA PRO A 68 -15.20 -16.86 -14.11
C PRO A 68 -14.01 -16.22 -14.84
N VAL A 69 -12.80 -16.49 -14.35
CA VAL A 69 -11.57 -16.13 -15.03
C VAL A 69 -11.38 -17.09 -16.21
N ILE A 70 -11.43 -16.56 -17.43
CA ILE A 70 -11.32 -17.35 -18.67
C ILE A 70 -9.91 -17.30 -19.26
N ALA A 71 -9.06 -16.37 -18.82
CA ALA A 71 -7.63 -16.36 -19.08
C ALA A 71 -6.87 -15.61 -17.98
N ALA A 72 -5.64 -16.06 -17.70
CA ALA A 72 -4.74 -15.42 -16.75
C ALA A 72 -3.28 -15.50 -17.25
N VAL A 73 -2.60 -14.37 -17.25
CA VAL A 73 -1.21 -14.22 -17.69
C VAL A 73 -0.42 -13.50 -16.62
N THR A 74 0.78 -14.00 -16.32
CA THR A 74 1.69 -13.41 -15.34
C THR A 74 3.09 -13.21 -15.92
N SER A 75 3.72 -12.05 -15.67
CA SER A 75 5.12 -11.80 -16.02
C SER A 75 5.95 -11.19 -14.90
N PRO A 76 7.23 -11.58 -14.76
CA PRO A 76 8.16 -10.92 -13.86
C PRO A 76 8.33 -9.42 -14.16
N LEU A 77 8.30 -8.61 -13.11
CA LEU A 77 8.58 -7.17 -13.17
C LEU A 77 10.08 -6.89 -13.18
N TRP A 78 10.87 -7.72 -12.51
CA TRP A 78 12.31 -7.58 -12.39
C TRP A 78 13.01 -8.59 -13.30
N THR A 79 14.10 -8.19 -13.94
CA THR A 79 14.97 -9.09 -14.71
C THR A 79 16.35 -9.07 -14.10
N ALA A 80 17.00 -10.24 -13.98
CA ALA A 80 18.25 -10.42 -13.24
C ALA A 80 19.51 -9.84 -13.91
N ALA A 81 19.42 -9.14 -15.04
CA ALA A 81 20.53 -9.01 -15.99
C ALA A 81 21.21 -7.63 -16.10
N GLY A 82 21.03 -6.70 -15.17
CA GLY A 82 21.74 -5.42 -15.23
C GLY A 82 21.95 -4.77 -13.86
N GLY A 83 23.10 -4.12 -13.68
CA GLY A 83 23.47 -3.43 -12.43
C GLY A 83 22.57 -2.23 -12.08
N ALA A 84 23.05 -1.32 -11.23
CA ALA A 84 22.23 -0.23 -10.67
C ALA A 84 21.50 0.67 -11.71
N GLY A 85 22.09 0.88 -12.90
CA GLY A 85 21.46 1.61 -14.02
C GLY A 85 20.23 0.90 -14.60
N ASP A 86 20.26 -0.44 -14.69
CA ASP A 86 19.10 -1.24 -15.09
C ASP A 86 18.02 -1.20 -14.00
N HIS A 87 18.41 -1.18 -12.71
CA HIS A 87 17.44 -1.05 -11.61
C HIS A 87 16.60 0.23 -11.72
N ALA A 88 17.22 1.39 -11.96
CA ALA A 88 16.50 2.66 -12.08
C ALA A 88 15.51 2.69 -13.26
N LEU A 89 15.90 2.13 -14.42
CA LEU A 89 15.04 2.05 -15.60
C LEU A 89 13.95 0.98 -15.45
N ASN A 90 14.22 -0.09 -14.71
CA ASN A 90 13.23 -1.09 -14.28
C ASN A 90 12.18 -0.49 -13.35
N ALA A 91 12.61 0.23 -12.32
CA ALA A 91 11.73 0.95 -11.42
C ALA A 91 10.87 1.97 -12.20
N GLY A 92 11.47 2.64 -13.18
CA GLY A 92 10.77 3.51 -14.13
C GLY A 92 9.71 2.78 -14.97
N LYS A 93 10.02 1.58 -15.49
CA LYS A 93 9.04 0.71 -16.17
C LYS A 93 7.88 0.37 -15.25
N ILE A 94 8.15 -0.07 -14.01
CA ILE A 94 7.10 -0.46 -13.06
C ILE A 94 6.18 0.73 -12.75
N GLN A 95 6.74 1.94 -12.58
CA GLN A 95 5.96 3.16 -12.44
C GLN A 95 5.08 3.44 -13.69
N ASN A 96 5.58 3.20 -14.90
CA ASN A 96 4.81 3.37 -16.13
C ASN A 96 3.68 2.34 -16.25
N LEU A 97 3.94 1.07 -15.90
CA LEU A 97 2.91 0.03 -15.82
C LEU A 97 1.82 0.42 -14.83
N ARG A 98 2.21 0.82 -13.60
CA ARG A 98 1.28 1.32 -12.57
C ARG A 98 0.43 2.48 -13.08
N ALA A 99 1.02 3.42 -13.82
CA ALA A 99 0.29 4.55 -14.40
C ALA A 99 -0.68 4.11 -15.51
N ALA A 100 -0.32 3.11 -16.33
CA ALA A 100 -1.18 2.57 -17.39
C ALA A 100 -2.36 1.75 -16.84
N LEU A 101 -2.14 0.96 -15.79
CA LEU A 101 -3.17 0.17 -15.11
C LEU A 101 -4.33 1.04 -14.61
N ARG A 102 -4.09 2.30 -14.24
CA ARG A 102 -5.15 3.27 -13.89
C ARG A 102 -6.16 3.52 -15.01
N GLY A 103 -5.91 3.12 -16.25
CA GLY A 103 -6.88 3.19 -17.34
C GLY A 103 -7.46 1.84 -17.78
N ILE A 104 -6.87 0.72 -17.33
CA ILE A 104 -7.16 -0.64 -17.83
C ILE A 104 -7.81 -1.51 -16.75
N ASP A 105 -7.33 -1.42 -15.52
CA ASP A 105 -7.80 -2.30 -14.45
C ASP A 105 -9.28 -2.04 -14.11
N GLY A 106 -10.06 -3.12 -14.12
CA GLY A 106 -11.47 -3.17 -13.78
C GLY A 106 -12.43 -2.66 -14.86
N ILE A 107 -11.96 -2.47 -16.10
CA ILE A 107 -12.85 -2.08 -17.20
C ILE A 107 -13.67 -3.27 -17.70
N GLU A 108 -14.90 -2.99 -18.15
CA GLU A 108 -15.77 -3.99 -18.77
C GLU A 108 -16.13 -3.56 -20.19
N VAL A 109 -15.82 -4.43 -21.15
CA VAL A 109 -16.05 -4.21 -22.58
C VAL A 109 -17.31 -4.98 -22.95
N ALA A 110 -18.30 -4.29 -23.52
CA ALA A 110 -19.56 -4.91 -23.92
C ALA A 110 -19.36 -5.86 -25.12
N ALA A 111 -20.31 -6.79 -25.29
CA ALA A 111 -20.34 -7.71 -26.42
C ALA A 111 -20.26 -6.96 -27.76
N GLY A 112 -19.33 -7.39 -28.61
CA GLY A 112 -19.09 -6.79 -29.93
C GLY A 112 -18.34 -5.44 -29.92
N GLU A 113 -18.08 -4.85 -28.74
CA GLU A 113 -17.34 -3.59 -28.66
C GLU A 113 -15.82 -3.79 -28.70
N LEU A 114 -15.13 -2.75 -29.16
CA LEU A 114 -13.69 -2.75 -29.41
C LEU A 114 -12.92 -2.21 -28.20
N PHE A 115 -12.06 -3.05 -27.61
CA PHE A 115 -11.01 -2.60 -26.72
C PHE A 115 -9.87 -1.95 -27.52
N SER A 116 -9.27 -0.87 -26.98
CA SER A 116 -8.07 -0.24 -27.51
C SER A 116 -7.15 0.16 -26.37
N PHE A 117 -5.91 -0.34 -26.42
CA PHE A 117 -4.90 -0.05 -25.41
C PHE A 117 -4.68 1.47 -25.24
N TRP A 118 -4.45 2.19 -26.34
CA TRP A 118 -4.19 3.63 -26.26
C TRP A 118 -5.41 4.47 -25.94
N ARG A 119 -6.63 3.99 -26.24
CA ARG A 119 -7.85 4.68 -25.80
C ARG A 119 -7.95 4.71 -24.28
N HIS A 120 -7.53 3.64 -23.61
CA HIS A 120 -7.52 3.50 -22.17
C HIS A 120 -6.31 4.16 -21.51
N VAL A 121 -5.09 3.82 -21.94
CA VAL A 121 -3.84 4.35 -21.38
C VAL A 121 -3.65 5.83 -21.70
N GLY A 122 -3.98 6.26 -22.93
CA GLY A 122 -3.74 7.61 -23.43
C GLY A 122 -2.24 7.95 -23.59
N ARG A 123 -1.94 9.21 -23.95
CA ARG A 123 -0.55 9.66 -24.17
C ARG A 123 0.32 9.48 -22.91
N PRO A 124 1.45 8.77 -22.97
CA PRO A 124 2.37 8.62 -21.85
C PRO A 124 3.20 9.91 -21.68
N VAL A 125 2.80 10.77 -20.74
CA VAL A 125 3.47 12.05 -20.43
C VAL A 125 3.72 12.20 -18.93
N ARG A 126 4.77 12.95 -18.58
CA ARG A 126 5.18 13.19 -17.17
C ARG A 126 4.05 13.71 -16.28
N ARG A 127 3.24 14.64 -16.78
CA ARG A 127 2.07 15.18 -16.06
C ARG A 127 1.01 14.13 -15.70
N ARG A 128 1.00 12.98 -16.38
CA ARG A 128 0.10 11.83 -16.10
C ARG A 128 0.78 10.74 -15.25
N GLY A 129 1.98 11.01 -14.73
CA GLY A 129 2.72 10.10 -13.85
C GLY A 129 3.67 9.14 -14.56
N PHE A 130 3.83 9.26 -15.89
CA PHE A 130 4.81 8.47 -16.65
C PHE A 130 6.22 9.02 -16.49
N VAL A 131 7.21 8.15 -16.41
CA VAL A 131 8.62 8.47 -16.20
C VAL A 131 9.49 7.80 -17.25
N ALA A 132 10.77 8.16 -17.30
CA ALA A 132 11.75 7.42 -18.07
C ALA A 132 11.83 5.99 -17.51
N GLY A 133 11.52 5.01 -18.33
CA GLY A 133 11.67 3.59 -18.06
C GLY A 133 12.38 2.91 -19.22
N ARG A 134 12.73 1.64 -19.06
CA ARG A 134 13.43 0.89 -20.11
C ARG A 134 12.53 0.64 -21.32
N GLU A 135 13.04 0.88 -22.52
CA GLU A 135 12.41 0.54 -23.79
C GLU A 135 13.44 -0.15 -24.70
N LEU A 136 13.09 -1.31 -25.25
CA LEU A 136 13.88 -1.93 -26.31
C LEU A 136 13.48 -1.30 -27.65
N ARG A 137 14.37 -0.52 -28.24
CA ARG A 137 14.15 0.14 -29.52
C ARG A 137 15.32 -0.08 -30.44
N GLU A 138 15.03 -0.59 -31.64
CA GLU A 138 16.08 -0.90 -32.62
C GLU A 138 17.22 -1.71 -31.96
N GLY A 139 16.84 -2.74 -31.18
CA GLY A 139 17.76 -3.66 -30.49
C GLY A 139 18.67 -3.04 -29.43
N CYS A 140 18.43 -1.79 -29.05
CA CYS A 140 19.11 -1.12 -27.96
C CYS A 140 18.13 -0.84 -26.83
N MET A 141 18.57 -1.02 -25.59
CA MET A 141 17.81 -0.62 -24.40
C MET A 141 18.02 0.88 -24.14
N ILE A 142 16.96 1.67 -24.31
CA ILE A 142 16.99 3.13 -24.13
C ILE A 142 16.03 3.59 -23.03
N ALA A 143 16.32 4.76 -22.46
CA ALA A 143 15.45 5.41 -21.49
C ALA A 143 14.38 6.27 -22.19
N THR A 144 13.11 5.88 -22.11
CA THR A 144 11.99 6.62 -22.72
C THR A 144 10.86 6.88 -21.73
N VAL A 145 10.19 8.03 -21.84
CA VAL A 145 8.97 8.30 -21.08
C VAL A 145 7.86 7.34 -21.52
N GLY A 146 7.35 6.54 -20.58
CA GLY A 146 6.43 5.44 -20.91
C GLY A 146 7.13 4.17 -21.39
N GLY A 147 8.46 4.07 -21.24
CA GLY A 147 9.19 2.85 -21.53
C GLY A 147 8.66 1.67 -20.72
N GLY A 148 8.56 0.51 -21.37
CA GLY A 148 8.19 -0.77 -20.78
C GLY A 148 6.69 -1.11 -20.84
N LEU A 149 5.87 -0.25 -21.45
CA LEU A 149 4.45 -0.52 -21.69
C LEU A 149 4.19 -1.73 -22.61
N CYS A 150 5.18 -2.12 -23.43
CA CYS A 150 5.09 -3.34 -24.25
C CYS A 150 4.90 -4.61 -23.40
N GLN A 151 5.37 -4.62 -22.15
CA GLN A 151 5.12 -5.75 -21.24
C GLN A 151 3.63 -5.92 -20.96
N LEU A 152 2.90 -4.82 -20.76
CA LEU A 152 1.46 -4.85 -20.53
C LEU A 152 0.67 -5.21 -21.80
N SER A 153 1.06 -4.66 -22.96
CA SER A 153 0.38 -5.01 -24.21
C SER A 153 0.61 -6.48 -24.59
N ASN A 154 1.81 -7.03 -24.37
CA ASN A 154 2.05 -8.46 -24.55
C ASN A 154 1.15 -9.30 -23.64
N ALA A 155 1.08 -8.98 -22.34
CA ALA A 155 0.26 -9.72 -21.39
C ALA A 155 -1.25 -9.65 -21.74
N LEU A 156 -1.74 -8.48 -22.16
CA LEU A 156 -3.13 -8.31 -22.61
C LEU A 156 -3.42 -9.07 -23.90
N TYR A 157 -2.49 -9.06 -24.85
CA TYR A 157 -2.63 -9.80 -26.11
C TYR A 157 -2.69 -11.30 -25.86
N GLU A 158 -1.83 -11.82 -24.98
CA GLU A 158 -1.82 -13.23 -24.61
C GLU A 158 -3.09 -13.63 -23.88
N ALA A 159 -3.48 -12.87 -22.86
CA ALA A 159 -4.73 -13.15 -22.15
C ALA A 159 -5.92 -13.08 -23.12
N GLY A 160 -5.90 -12.18 -24.10
CA GLY A 160 -6.91 -12.10 -25.15
C GLY A 160 -6.94 -13.33 -26.06
N LEU A 161 -5.78 -13.81 -26.51
CA LEU A 161 -5.69 -15.05 -27.30
C LEU A 161 -6.21 -16.25 -26.51
N ASP A 162 -5.76 -16.40 -25.26
CA ASP A 162 -6.10 -17.53 -24.41
C ASP A 162 -7.60 -17.52 -24.03
N ALA A 163 -8.21 -16.33 -23.91
CA ALA A 163 -9.65 -16.17 -23.73
C ALA A 163 -10.47 -16.21 -25.04
N GLY A 164 -9.84 -16.48 -26.19
CA GLY A 164 -10.52 -16.59 -27.48
C GLY A 164 -11.06 -15.26 -28.04
N LEU A 165 -10.48 -14.12 -27.65
CA LEU A 165 -10.83 -12.81 -28.18
C LEU A 165 -10.32 -12.67 -29.62
N GLU A 166 -11.09 -11.98 -30.45
CA GLU A 166 -10.68 -11.55 -31.78
C GLU A 166 -9.62 -10.44 -31.65
N ILE A 167 -8.45 -10.66 -32.24
CA ILE A 167 -7.38 -9.66 -32.32
C ILE A 167 -7.58 -8.80 -33.57
N VAL A 168 -8.13 -7.61 -33.38
CA VAL A 168 -8.48 -6.68 -34.47
C VAL A 168 -7.27 -5.87 -34.94
N GLU A 169 -6.34 -5.56 -34.05
CA GLU A 169 -5.08 -4.89 -34.38
C GLU A 169 -3.94 -5.40 -33.49
N ARG A 170 -2.86 -5.85 -34.11
CA ARG A 170 -1.62 -6.27 -33.46
C ARG A 170 -0.42 -5.95 -34.37
N HIS A 171 0.66 -5.49 -33.76
CA HIS A 171 1.93 -5.22 -34.43
C HIS A 171 3.04 -5.99 -33.73
N ALA A 172 3.89 -6.67 -34.51
CA ALA A 172 5.07 -7.36 -33.97
C ALA A 172 6.23 -6.38 -33.73
N HIS A 173 7.11 -6.68 -32.79
CA HIS A 173 8.37 -5.96 -32.64
C HIS A 173 9.25 -6.20 -33.88
N THR A 174 9.88 -5.13 -34.36
CA THR A 174 10.76 -5.21 -35.55
C THR A 174 12.03 -6.01 -35.29
N ARG A 175 12.40 -6.24 -34.03
CA ARG A 175 13.51 -7.11 -33.64
C ARG A 175 13.03 -8.16 -32.65
N ILE A 176 13.36 -9.41 -32.98
CA ILE A 176 13.09 -10.58 -32.16
C ILE A 176 14.33 -10.80 -31.31
N VAL A 177 14.13 -10.87 -30.00
CA VAL A 177 15.20 -11.23 -29.08
C VAL A 177 15.15 -12.75 -28.88
N PRO A 178 16.24 -13.53 -29.02
CA PRO A 178 16.21 -14.99 -28.96
C PRO A 178 15.67 -15.57 -27.65
N GLY A 179 14.62 -16.39 -27.68
CA GLY A 179 13.96 -16.89 -26.45
C GLY A 179 12.93 -15.93 -25.86
N SER A 180 12.73 -14.74 -26.45
CA SER A 180 11.54 -13.93 -26.18
C SER A 180 10.32 -14.52 -26.89
N ARG A 181 9.13 -14.17 -26.43
CA ARG A 181 7.88 -14.61 -27.08
C ARG A 181 7.68 -14.04 -28.48
N ALA A 182 8.38 -12.96 -28.82
CA ALA A 182 8.46 -12.49 -30.20
C ALA A 182 9.05 -13.55 -31.13
N ALA A 183 9.91 -14.45 -30.63
CA ALA A 183 10.46 -15.58 -31.39
C ALA A 183 9.38 -16.62 -31.76
N ASN A 184 8.31 -16.71 -30.95
CA ASN A 184 7.17 -17.57 -31.21
C ASN A 184 6.01 -16.81 -31.89
N GLY A 185 6.24 -15.58 -32.35
CA GLY A 185 5.21 -14.72 -32.96
C GLY A 185 4.13 -14.25 -31.99
N ARG A 186 4.30 -14.43 -30.68
CA ARG A 186 3.33 -14.08 -29.63
C ARG A 186 3.75 -12.79 -28.90
N ASP A 187 3.82 -11.69 -29.63
CA ASP A 187 4.15 -10.36 -29.10
C ASP A 187 3.26 -9.26 -29.70
N ALA A 188 3.03 -8.20 -28.94
CA ALA A 188 2.25 -7.03 -29.33
C ALA A 188 2.99 -5.75 -28.90
N THR A 189 3.62 -5.07 -29.87
CA THR A 189 4.23 -3.77 -29.64
C THR A 189 3.21 -2.64 -29.74
N VAL A 190 3.40 -1.58 -28.95
CA VAL A 190 2.53 -0.41 -28.94
C VAL A 190 3.34 0.87 -29.01
N PHE A 191 2.89 1.84 -29.81
CA PHE A 191 3.52 3.15 -29.95
C PHE A 191 2.46 4.24 -30.08
N TRP A 192 2.51 5.21 -29.16
CA TRP A 192 1.53 6.30 -29.11
C TRP A 192 1.58 7.17 -30.38
N ASN A 193 0.49 7.38 -31.14
CA ASN A 193 -0.83 6.73 -31.14
C ASN A 193 -1.08 6.22 -32.56
N TYR A 194 -0.23 5.30 -33.04
CA TYR A 194 -0.36 4.73 -34.38
C TYR A 194 -0.09 3.23 -34.46
N LEU A 195 0.55 2.63 -33.44
CA LEU A 195 0.57 1.18 -33.22
C LEU A 195 -0.20 0.90 -31.94
N ASP A 196 -1.32 0.20 -32.05
CA ASP A 196 -2.25 -0.09 -30.95
C ASP A 196 -2.46 -1.61 -30.81
N LEU A 197 -2.93 -2.02 -29.64
CA LEU A 197 -3.48 -3.36 -29.44
C LEU A 197 -5.00 -3.19 -29.35
N ARG A 198 -5.72 -3.79 -30.30
CA ARG A 198 -7.19 -3.76 -30.32
C ARG A 198 -7.75 -5.17 -30.35
N MET A 199 -8.73 -5.42 -29.48
CA MET A 199 -9.34 -6.74 -29.31
C MET A 199 -10.85 -6.60 -29.16
N ARG A 200 -11.59 -7.63 -29.55
CA ARG A 200 -13.06 -7.68 -29.46
C ARG A 200 -13.50 -9.08 -29.07
N ALA A 201 -14.64 -9.19 -28.41
CA ALA A 201 -15.27 -10.47 -28.10
C ALA A 201 -16.73 -10.46 -28.53
N ARG A 202 -17.29 -11.63 -28.82
CA ARG A 202 -18.74 -11.79 -29.04
C ARG A 202 -19.54 -11.61 -27.75
N GLN A 203 -18.93 -11.84 -26.61
CA GLN A 203 -19.52 -11.69 -25.29
C GLN A 203 -18.84 -10.55 -24.51
N ALA A 204 -19.51 -10.01 -23.50
CA ALA A 204 -18.90 -9.01 -22.63
C ALA A 204 -17.77 -9.64 -21.80
N PHE A 205 -16.70 -8.87 -21.57
CA PHE A 205 -15.56 -9.32 -20.78
C PHE A 205 -14.99 -8.19 -19.91
N ARG A 206 -14.33 -8.58 -18.83
CA ARG A 206 -13.67 -7.69 -17.88
C ARG A 206 -12.17 -7.91 -17.94
N ILE A 207 -11.40 -6.83 -17.88
CA ILE A 207 -9.94 -6.88 -17.73
C ILE A 207 -9.57 -6.52 -16.29
N GLU A 208 -8.86 -7.41 -15.63
CA GLU A 208 -8.25 -7.16 -14.31
C GLU A 208 -6.74 -7.14 -14.48
N ALA A 209 -6.08 -6.08 -14.05
CA ALA A 209 -4.65 -5.91 -14.22
C ALA A 209 -4.03 -5.36 -12.93
N ARG A 210 -3.10 -6.10 -12.34
CA ARG A 210 -2.47 -5.74 -11.06
C ARG A 210 -0.97 -5.98 -11.09
N LEU A 211 -0.24 -5.25 -10.26
CA LEU A 211 1.18 -5.48 -9.98
C LEU A 211 1.33 -5.96 -8.54
N THR A 212 1.90 -7.15 -8.35
CA THR A 212 2.52 -7.55 -7.08
C THR A 212 3.93 -6.97 -7.01
N THR A 213 4.67 -7.23 -5.93
CA THR A 213 6.08 -6.83 -5.81
C THR A 213 6.92 -7.30 -7.00
N ASP A 214 6.63 -8.51 -7.49
CA ASP A 214 7.48 -9.22 -8.44
C ASP A 214 6.82 -9.50 -9.78
N MET A 215 5.48 -9.43 -9.87
CA MET A 215 4.74 -9.86 -11.05
C MET A 215 3.75 -8.79 -11.55
N LEU A 216 3.67 -8.64 -12.88
CA LEU A 216 2.48 -8.13 -13.55
C LEU A 216 1.53 -9.30 -13.77
N GLU A 217 0.27 -9.12 -13.38
CA GLU A 217 -0.78 -10.10 -13.61
C GLU A 217 -1.93 -9.45 -14.39
N VAL A 218 -2.38 -10.15 -15.41
CA VAL A 218 -3.53 -9.79 -16.24
C VAL A 218 -4.50 -10.95 -16.24
N ARG A 219 -5.77 -10.69 -15.97
CA ARG A 219 -6.85 -11.67 -16.05
C ARG A 219 -7.97 -11.13 -16.93
N ILE A 220 -8.60 -12.03 -17.67
CA ILE A 220 -9.85 -11.76 -18.38
C ILE A 220 -10.94 -12.58 -17.72
N ARG A 221 -12.02 -11.91 -17.32
CA ARG A 221 -13.26 -12.58 -16.86
C ARG A 221 -14.35 -12.42 -17.90
N GLY A 222 -15.20 -13.44 -18.04
CA GLY A 222 -16.29 -13.42 -19.00
C GLY A 222 -17.15 -14.67 -18.91
N ARG A 223 -18.24 -14.71 -19.66
CA ARG A 223 -19.15 -15.87 -19.73
C ARG A 223 -18.69 -16.84 -20.84
N GLY A 224 -17.46 -17.32 -20.76
CA GLY A 224 -16.91 -18.36 -21.63
C GLY A 224 -16.62 -19.63 -20.82
N GLY A 225 -16.61 -20.79 -21.48
CA GLY A 225 -16.10 -22.00 -20.83
C GLY A 225 -14.62 -21.82 -20.46
N PRO A 226 -14.16 -22.36 -19.33
CA PRO A 226 -12.73 -22.33 -18.98
C PRO A 226 -11.94 -23.02 -20.10
N VAL A 227 -10.88 -22.37 -20.58
CA VAL A 227 -9.90 -23.07 -21.42
C VAL A 227 -9.03 -23.87 -20.46
N ASP A 228 -9.04 -25.19 -20.59
CA ASP A 228 -8.20 -26.11 -19.84
C ASP A 228 -6.73 -25.96 -20.28
N ASP A 229 -6.04 -24.92 -19.80
CA ASP A 229 -4.60 -24.99 -19.54
C ASP A 229 -4.14 -23.83 -18.62
N PRO A 230 -3.31 -24.09 -17.59
CA PRO A 230 -2.94 -23.09 -16.60
C PRO A 230 -1.84 -22.14 -17.10
N ALA A 231 -2.01 -20.87 -16.75
CA ALA A 231 -1.03 -19.78 -16.69
C ALA A 231 0.26 -19.96 -17.52
N ALA A 232 0.28 -19.42 -18.74
CA ALA A 232 1.55 -19.21 -19.44
C ALA A 232 2.41 -18.22 -18.62
N SER A 233 3.39 -18.76 -17.89
CA SER A 233 4.43 -17.95 -17.25
C SER A 233 5.28 -17.29 -18.33
N LEU A 234 5.29 -15.95 -18.37
CA LEU A 234 6.16 -15.18 -19.24
C LEU A 234 7.61 -15.37 -18.75
N LEU A 235 8.33 -16.35 -19.30
CA LEU A 235 9.75 -16.58 -19.01
C LEU A 235 10.54 -15.29 -19.26
N ALA A 236 11.12 -14.77 -18.17
CA ALA A 236 12.09 -13.71 -18.19
C ALA A 236 13.47 -14.31 -18.46
N GLY A 237 13.77 -14.53 -19.73
CA GLY A 237 15.14 -14.75 -20.15
C GLY A 237 15.37 -13.82 -21.31
N LEU A 238 16.30 -12.87 -21.17
CA LEU A 238 17.12 -12.42 -22.29
C LEU A 238 18.18 -11.38 -21.92
N THR A 239 19.42 -11.75 -22.21
CA THR A 239 20.57 -10.89 -22.41
C THR A 239 20.39 -10.08 -23.70
N ALA A 240 19.63 -8.98 -23.62
CA ALA A 240 19.70 -7.94 -24.64
C ALA A 240 20.88 -7.02 -24.30
N HIS A 241 21.81 -6.81 -25.25
CA HIS A 241 22.89 -5.85 -25.09
C HIS A 241 22.32 -4.48 -24.72
N ASP A 242 22.73 -3.94 -23.57
CA ASP A 242 22.24 -2.67 -23.07
C ASP A 242 23.19 -1.52 -23.48
N CYS A 243 22.71 -0.29 -23.37
CA CYS A 243 23.56 0.89 -23.62
C CYS A 243 24.61 1.12 -22.51
N LEU A 244 24.61 0.33 -21.43
CA LEU A 244 25.55 0.39 -20.32
C LEU A 244 26.74 -0.59 -20.52
N SER A 245 26.60 -1.57 -21.41
CA SER A 245 27.56 -2.63 -21.70
C SER A 245 28.26 -2.49 -23.06
N CYS A 246 27.82 -1.55 -23.92
CA CYS A 246 28.33 -1.43 -25.28
C CYS A 246 29.57 -0.53 -25.43
N GLY A 247 29.99 0.18 -24.36
CA GLY A 247 31.19 1.04 -24.34
C GLY A 247 31.13 2.29 -25.24
N GLN A 248 30.02 2.52 -25.96
CA GLN A 248 29.87 3.65 -26.91
C GLN A 248 29.33 4.91 -26.23
N ILE A 249 30.25 5.64 -25.56
CA ILE A 249 29.97 6.89 -24.84
C ILE A 249 29.67 8.10 -25.74
N SER A 250 29.98 8.02 -27.04
CA SER A 250 29.73 9.08 -28.03
C SER A 250 28.31 9.05 -28.63
N CYS A 251 27.52 8.03 -28.32
CA CYS A 251 26.14 7.92 -28.78
C CYS A 251 25.25 8.97 -28.09
N HIS A 252 24.49 9.77 -28.83
CA HIS A 252 23.57 10.76 -28.26
C HIS A 252 22.44 10.14 -27.39
N ARG A 253 22.26 8.82 -27.44
CA ARG A 253 21.34 8.04 -26.60
C ARG A 253 22.00 7.50 -25.32
N HIS A 254 23.33 7.64 -25.19
CA HIS A 254 24.09 7.30 -24.00
C HIS A 254 23.69 8.25 -22.86
N SER A 255 23.28 7.68 -21.73
CA SER A 255 22.99 8.44 -20.51
C SER A 255 24.19 8.28 -19.58
N PRO A 256 24.99 9.33 -19.34
CA PRO A 256 26.17 9.22 -18.50
C PRO A 256 25.81 8.85 -17.06
N ASP A 257 26.76 8.17 -16.41
CA ASP A 257 26.74 7.59 -15.07
C ASP A 257 25.79 8.27 -14.08
N ARG A 258 24.78 7.51 -13.64
CA ARG A 258 24.13 7.79 -12.37
C ARG A 258 24.94 7.10 -11.27
N PRO A 259 25.31 7.81 -10.19
CA PRO A 259 26.01 7.19 -9.08
C PRO A 259 25.20 5.98 -8.58
N GLN A 260 25.91 4.87 -8.41
CA GLN A 260 25.36 3.62 -7.96
C GLN A 260 25.11 3.73 -6.46
N THR A 261 23.85 3.79 -6.04
CA THR A 261 23.51 3.65 -4.62
C THR A 261 23.54 2.17 -4.27
N ALA A 262 24.26 1.78 -3.21
CA ALA A 262 24.42 0.38 -2.80
C ALA A 262 23.07 -0.32 -2.49
N ARG A 263 22.03 0.45 -2.13
CA ARG A 263 20.65 -0.01 -1.92
C ARG A 263 19.65 1.00 -2.50
N PRO A 264 18.51 0.59 -3.07
CA PRO A 264 17.43 1.50 -3.44
C PRO A 264 16.89 2.23 -2.20
N PRO A 265 16.61 3.54 -2.26
CA PRO A 265 16.14 4.31 -1.09
C PRO A 265 14.74 3.87 -0.66
N ILE A 266 14.53 3.79 0.64
CA ILE A 266 13.23 3.50 1.26
C ILE A 266 12.47 4.80 1.45
N ALA A 267 11.16 4.81 1.14
CA ALA A 267 10.30 5.90 1.56
C ALA A 267 9.44 5.50 2.77
N TRP A 268 9.52 6.31 3.81
CA TRP A 268 8.81 6.15 5.07
C TRP A 268 7.61 7.10 5.09
N LEU A 269 6.40 6.57 4.92
CA LEU A 269 5.15 7.33 4.91
C LEU A 269 4.51 7.24 6.29
N VAL A 270 4.78 8.24 7.12
CA VAL A 270 4.42 8.22 8.54
C VAL A 270 3.33 9.23 8.88
N ASP A 271 2.64 9.00 9.99
CA ASP A 271 1.73 9.95 10.62
C ASP A 271 2.35 10.50 11.93
N ALA A 272 1.55 10.64 12.99
CA ALA A 272 2.02 11.08 14.29
C ALA A 272 3.14 10.16 14.81
N PRO A 273 4.20 10.72 15.42
CA PRO A 273 5.29 9.95 15.96
C PRO A 273 4.81 9.09 17.12
N ILE A 274 5.02 7.79 16.99
CA ILE A 274 4.89 6.80 18.04
C ILE A 274 6.31 6.47 18.49
N PRO A 275 6.66 6.55 19.78
CA PRO A 275 8.04 6.38 20.25
C PRO A 275 8.72 5.10 19.75
N GLU A 276 7.98 4.00 19.71
CA GLU A 276 8.46 2.70 19.24
C GLU A 276 8.86 2.74 17.77
N PHE A 277 8.01 3.31 16.92
CA PHE A 277 8.31 3.42 15.49
C PHE A 277 9.34 4.49 15.18
N ALA A 278 9.42 5.54 16.00
CA ALA A 278 10.48 6.54 15.89
C ALA A 278 11.86 5.94 16.24
N ALA A 279 11.92 5.05 17.24
CA ALA A 279 13.11 4.26 17.54
C ALA A 279 13.44 3.28 16.40
N PHE A 280 12.46 2.51 15.93
CA PHE A 280 12.63 1.61 14.79
C PHE A 280 13.14 2.32 13.53
N TYR A 281 12.57 3.48 13.19
CA TYR A 281 13.07 4.31 12.09
C TYR A 281 14.50 4.79 12.33
N ARG A 282 14.86 5.10 13.58
CA ARG A 282 16.23 5.51 13.90
C ARG A 282 17.25 4.44 13.58
N ASP A 283 16.89 3.19 13.85
CA ASP A 283 17.79 2.05 13.76
C ASP A 283 17.88 1.52 12.31
N GLU A 284 16.79 1.61 11.54
CA GLU A 284 16.68 1.03 10.20
C GLU A 284 16.92 2.01 9.04
N ALA A 285 16.68 3.31 9.23
CA ALA A 285 16.69 4.26 8.11
C ALA A 285 18.11 4.65 7.68
N GLY A 286 18.30 4.76 6.36
CA GLY A 286 19.55 5.22 5.75
C GLY A 286 19.54 6.73 5.41
N PRO A 287 20.71 7.33 5.14
CA PRO A 287 20.82 8.74 4.74
C PRO A 287 20.19 9.04 3.37
N ASP A 288 20.05 8.03 2.52
CA ASP A 288 19.41 8.15 1.20
C ASP A 288 17.87 7.98 1.25
N ASP A 289 17.33 7.57 2.39
CA ASP A 289 15.90 7.36 2.56
C ASP A 289 15.12 8.69 2.56
N LEU A 290 13.82 8.58 2.30
CA LEU A 290 12.89 9.69 2.29
C LEU A 290 11.84 9.52 3.40
N LEU A 291 11.85 10.41 4.39
CA LEU A 291 10.78 10.53 5.38
C LEU A 291 9.69 11.48 4.91
N LEU A 292 8.48 10.95 4.72
CA LEU A 292 7.27 11.69 4.41
C LEU A 292 6.43 11.78 5.69
N LEU A 293 6.41 12.97 6.30
CA LEU A 293 5.80 13.20 7.61
C LEU A 293 4.77 14.34 7.58
N PRO A 294 3.82 14.40 8.54
CA PRO A 294 2.76 15.41 8.50
C PRO A 294 3.28 16.84 8.58
N THR A 295 4.18 17.13 9.52
CA THR A 295 4.74 18.48 9.73
C THR A 295 5.98 18.43 10.62
N ARG A 296 6.87 19.41 10.47
CA ARG A 296 7.97 19.73 11.41
C ARG A 296 7.69 20.99 12.25
N ARG A 297 6.58 21.67 12.01
CA ARG A 297 6.36 23.06 12.48
C ARG A 297 5.37 23.16 13.63
N PHE A 298 4.37 22.27 13.69
CA PHE A 298 3.23 22.45 14.59
C PHE A 298 2.79 21.16 15.27
N GLY A 299 2.37 21.28 16.53
CA GLY A 299 1.81 20.18 17.33
C GLY A 299 2.85 19.18 17.84
N ALA A 300 2.40 18.24 18.68
CA ALA A 300 3.23 17.19 19.26
C ALA A 300 3.95 16.30 18.21
N GLY A 301 3.47 16.30 16.97
CA GLY A 301 4.08 15.55 15.87
C GLY A 301 5.31 16.19 15.23
N ALA A 302 5.62 17.45 15.54
CA ALA A 302 6.70 18.21 14.91
C ALA A 302 8.11 17.66 15.19
N GLN A 303 8.32 17.05 16.36
CA GLN A 303 9.65 16.71 16.87
C GLN A 303 9.85 15.22 17.21
N GLY A 304 8.86 14.36 16.97
CA GLY A 304 8.96 12.97 17.44
C GLY A 304 9.64 11.99 16.47
N TRP A 305 9.76 12.31 15.18
CA TRP A 305 10.54 11.51 14.23
C TRP A 305 12.00 12.00 14.16
N PRO A 306 13.01 11.12 14.26
CA PRO A 306 14.42 11.51 14.07
C PRO A 306 14.65 12.05 12.65
N GLN A 307 15.65 12.91 12.49
CA GLN A 307 16.07 13.41 11.18
C GLN A 307 17.33 12.66 10.74
N ILE A 308 17.18 11.79 9.73
CA ILE A 308 18.25 10.90 9.23
C ILE A 308 18.43 11.12 7.74
N GLY A 309 17.44 10.72 6.95
CA GLY A 309 17.41 10.94 5.51
C GLY A 309 16.80 12.28 5.11
N ARG A 310 16.43 12.38 3.84
CA ARG A 310 15.72 13.54 3.29
C ARG A 310 14.30 13.54 3.81
N GLU A 311 13.71 14.72 3.93
CA GLU A 311 12.36 14.87 4.48
C GLU A 311 11.43 15.66 3.56
N ARG A 312 10.15 15.32 3.61
CA ARG A 312 9.07 16.07 2.96
C ARG A 312 7.87 16.16 3.90
N THR A 313 7.43 17.38 4.17
CA THR A 313 6.28 17.65 5.04
C THR A 313 5.00 17.86 4.24
N ALA A 314 3.85 17.64 4.90
CA ALA A 314 2.52 17.93 4.38
C ALA A 314 1.84 19.05 5.18
N ASP A 315 2.57 20.14 5.50
CA ASP A 315 2.17 21.16 6.49
C ASP A 315 0.75 21.72 6.26
N LEU A 316 0.42 22.10 5.02
CA LEU A 316 -0.91 22.63 4.69
C LEU A 316 -2.03 21.58 4.90
N THR A 317 -1.76 20.32 4.58
CA THR A 317 -2.71 19.23 4.80
C THR A 317 -2.91 18.98 6.30
N THR A 318 -1.83 19.05 7.07
CA THR A 318 -1.84 18.89 8.53
C THR A 318 -2.57 20.03 9.23
N LEU A 319 -2.37 21.28 8.81
CA LEU A 319 -3.11 22.43 9.32
C LEU A 319 -4.61 22.30 9.04
N ARG A 320 -4.99 21.89 7.82
CA ARG A 320 -6.39 21.63 7.46
C ARG A 320 -7.00 20.50 8.29
N ARG A 321 -6.27 19.41 8.52
CA ARG A 321 -6.68 18.30 9.42
C ARG A 321 -6.96 18.83 10.82
N SER A 322 -6.01 19.58 11.39
CA SER A 322 -6.14 20.17 12.73
C SER A 322 -7.35 21.09 12.84
N ALA A 323 -7.53 22.01 11.88
CA ALA A 323 -8.68 22.92 11.86
C ALA A 323 -10.02 22.17 11.75
N THR A 324 -10.11 21.17 10.86
CA THR A 324 -11.33 20.38 10.66
C THR A 324 -11.73 19.66 11.94
N LEU A 325 -10.78 18.97 12.58
CA LEU A 325 -11.04 18.17 13.78
C LEU A 325 -11.35 19.02 15.01
N ARG A 326 -10.71 20.20 15.15
CA ARG A 326 -10.95 21.12 16.28
C ARG A 326 -12.27 21.88 16.15
N LEU A 327 -12.56 22.39 14.96
CA LEU A 327 -13.77 23.17 14.72
C LEU A 327 -15.02 22.30 14.55
N ARG A 328 -14.86 20.96 14.53
CA ARG A 328 -15.91 19.99 14.15
C ARG A 328 -16.62 20.46 12.86
N ALA A 329 -15.83 20.95 11.91
CA ALA A 329 -16.37 21.67 10.76
C ALA A 329 -17.16 20.72 9.84
N GLY A 330 -18.49 20.80 9.91
CA GLY A 330 -19.42 20.06 9.06
C GLY A 330 -20.31 19.07 9.82
N ALA A 331 -21.35 18.56 9.15
CA ALA A 331 -22.34 17.64 9.72
C ALA A 331 -21.88 16.17 9.78
N ALA A 332 -20.71 15.83 9.25
CA ALA A 332 -20.24 14.45 9.17
C ALA A 332 -19.75 13.94 10.55
N PRO A 333 -19.96 12.66 10.89
CA PRO A 333 -19.41 12.06 12.10
C PRO A 333 -17.87 12.19 12.18
N LEU A 334 -17.33 12.30 13.40
CA LEU A 334 -15.90 12.51 13.63
C LEU A 334 -15.02 11.45 12.94
N ALA A 335 -15.42 10.17 13.00
CA ALA A 335 -14.70 9.07 12.35
C ALA A 335 -14.57 9.27 10.83
N ALA A 336 -15.63 9.74 10.17
CA ALA A 336 -15.59 10.05 8.74
C ALA A 336 -14.67 11.24 8.43
N GLN A 337 -14.66 12.27 9.30
CA GLN A 337 -13.74 13.41 9.17
C GLN A 337 -12.27 12.98 9.31
N MET A 338 -11.98 12.07 10.25
CA MET A 338 -10.65 11.50 10.46
C MET A 338 -10.18 10.71 9.24
N LEU A 339 -11.00 9.77 8.74
CA LEU A 339 -10.69 9.00 7.52
C LEU A 339 -10.49 9.90 6.30
N ALA A 340 -11.27 10.97 6.16
CA ALA A 340 -11.08 11.95 5.09
C ALA A 340 -9.77 12.73 5.23
N ALA A 341 -9.35 13.04 6.47
CA ALA A 341 -8.06 13.67 6.72
C ALA A 341 -6.88 12.74 6.42
N ASP A 342 -6.98 11.48 6.84
CA ASP A 342 -5.98 10.44 6.58
C ASP A 342 -5.83 10.20 5.08
N ALA A 343 -6.93 10.18 4.32
CA ALA A 343 -6.92 10.10 2.86
C ALA A 343 -6.17 11.27 2.19
N ARG A 344 -6.35 12.50 2.69
CA ARG A 344 -5.64 13.69 2.17
C ARG A 344 -4.15 13.64 2.48
N LEU A 345 -3.78 13.19 3.68
CA LEU A 345 -2.39 13.02 4.09
C LEU A 345 -1.72 11.93 3.25
N ALA A 346 -2.35 10.77 3.08
CA ALA A 346 -1.90 9.68 2.21
C ALA A 346 -1.69 10.18 0.77
N ALA A 347 -2.60 10.99 0.23
CA ALA A 347 -2.45 11.57 -1.10
C ALA A 347 -1.28 12.58 -1.18
N ALA A 348 -1.03 13.36 -0.12
CA ALA A 348 0.12 14.25 -0.06
C ALA A 348 1.44 13.48 -0.05
N HIS A 349 1.54 12.43 0.77
CA HIS A 349 2.70 11.55 0.84
C HIS A 349 2.94 10.83 -0.49
N ALA A 350 1.88 10.30 -1.11
CA ALA A 350 1.96 9.63 -2.41
C ALA A 350 2.51 10.54 -3.53
N ARG A 351 2.23 11.86 -3.51
CA ARG A 351 2.81 12.83 -4.45
C ARG A 351 4.31 13.04 -4.22
N GLY A 352 4.80 12.78 -3.01
CA GLY A 352 6.21 12.83 -2.66
C GLY A 352 7.02 11.67 -3.23
N LEU A 353 6.38 10.58 -3.67
CA LEU A 353 7.05 9.39 -4.16
C LEU A 353 7.57 9.55 -5.59
N SER A 354 8.70 8.91 -5.84
CA SER A 354 9.30 8.77 -7.18
C SER A 354 9.30 7.30 -7.63
N ALA A 355 9.75 7.04 -8.86
CA ALA A 355 9.94 5.69 -9.35
C ALA A 355 10.98 4.91 -8.54
N ALA A 356 11.99 5.58 -7.97
CA ALA A 356 13.09 4.94 -7.23
C ALA A 356 12.67 4.29 -5.91
N HIS A 357 11.57 4.74 -5.29
CA HIS A 357 11.13 4.27 -3.96
C HIS A 357 10.38 2.93 -4.05
N THR A 358 11.02 1.90 -4.60
CA THR A 358 10.41 0.56 -4.84
C THR A 358 10.12 -0.18 -3.53
N HIS A 359 10.71 0.27 -2.42
CA HIS A 359 10.42 -0.18 -1.06
C HIS A 359 9.81 0.96 -0.23
N LEU A 360 8.71 0.68 0.47
CA LEU A 360 8.01 1.63 1.34
C LEU A 360 7.84 1.08 2.76
N VAL A 361 7.84 1.96 3.76
CA VAL A 361 7.34 1.66 5.11
C VAL A 361 6.16 2.60 5.37
N VAL A 362 5.01 2.05 5.76
CA VAL A 362 3.73 2.77 5.75
C VAL A 362 3.05 2.72 7.11
N ALA A 363 2.64 3.86 7.65
CA ALA A 363 1.77 3.91 8.82
C ALA A 363 0.38 3.32 8.51
N GLN A 364 -0.13 2.48 9.42
CA GLN A 364 -1.42 1.79 9.26
C GLN A 364 -2.59 2.73 8.91
N THR A 365 -2.64 3.94 9.49
CA THR A 365 -3.69 4.94 9.20
C THR A 365 -3.77 5.34 7.74
N LEU A 366 -2.63 5.35 7.02
CA LEU A 366 -2.56 5.76 5.62
C LEU A 366 -2.79 4.59 4.65
N LEU A 367 -2.62 3.36 5.14
CA LEU A 367 -2.58 2.13 4.36
C LEU A 367 -3.80 1.92 3.44
N PRO A 368 -5.07 1.96 3.92
CA PRO A 368 -6.21 1.70 3.05
C PRO A 368 -6.35 2.75 1.93
N HIS A 369 -5.94 3.98 2.19
CA HIS A 369 -6.00 5.07 1.22
C HIS A 369 -4.90 4.94 0.15
N LEU A 370 -3.68 4.58 0.57
CA LEU A 370 -2.56 4.31 -0.34
C LEU A 370 -2.86 3.09 -1.22
N TRP A 371 -3.42 2.03 -0.64
CA TRP A 371 -3.87 0.84 -1.36
C TRP A 371 -4.88 1.18 -2.46
N ARG A 372 -5.97 1.86 -2.10
CA ARG A 372 -7.03 2.28 -3.05
C ARG A 372 -6.53 3.22 -4.15
N SER A 373 -5.51 4.04 -3.86
CA SER A 373 -4.89 4.92 -4.87
C SER A 373 -4.07 4.16 -5.93
N GLY A 374 -3.75 2.88 -5.67
CA GLY A 374 -2.87 2.05 -6.50
C GLY A 374 -1.40 2.43 -6.42
N VAL A 375 -0.99 3.33 -5.51
CA VAL A 375 0.42 3.75 -5.40
C VAL A 375 1.35 2.65 -4.89
N LEU A 376 0.80 1.68 -4.15
CA LEU A 376 1.51 0.52 -3.62
C LEU A 376 1.75 -0.59 -4.65
N GLN A 377 0.98 -0.64 -5.75
CA GLN A 377 1.11 -1.69 -6.78
C GLN A 377 2.53 -1.75 -7.33
N GLY A 378 3.18 -2.91 -7.34
CA GLY A 378 4.56 -3.02 -7.84
C GLY A 378 5.62 -2.41 -6.93
N ARG A 379 5.27 -2.15 -5.66
CA ARG A 379 6.23 -1.80 -4.61
C ARG A 379 6.18 -2.87 -3.53
N ARG A 380 7.33 -3.19 -2.97
CA ARG A 380 7.41 -3.85 -1.68
C ARG A 380 7.02 -2.84 -0.61
N PHE A 381 6.21 -3.24 0.36
CA PHE A 381 5.91 -2.36 1.48
C PHE A 381 5.75 -3.10 2.79
N GLU A 382 6.14 -2.42 3.85
CA GLU A 382 6.01 -2.84 5.24
C GLU A 382 5.05 -1.91 5.97
N VAL A 383 4.42 -2.38 7.03
CA VAL A 383 3.39 -1.61 7.75
C VAL A 383 3.76 -1.44 9.21
N LEU A 384 3.80 -0.19 9.65
CA LEU A 384 3.85 0.18 11.06
C LEU A 384 2.44 0.07 11.63
N LEU A 385 2.20 -1.02 12.35
CA LEU A 385 0.89 -1.47 12.79
C LEU A 385 0.66 -1.05 14.24
N ASP A 386 -0.03 0.07 14.43
CA ASP A 386 -0.23 0.69 15.74
C ASP A 386 -1.47 0.21 16.49
N ARG A 387 -2.42 -0.42 15.79
CA ARG A 387 -3.71 -0.86 16.34
C ARG A 387 -4.20 -2.16 15.71
N LEU A 388 -5.23 -2.74 16.32
CA LEU A 388 -5.96 -3.86 15.71
C LEU A 388 -6.47 -3.50 14.31
N PRO A 389 -6.48 -4.44 13.35
CA PRO A 389 -7.14 -4.25 12.06
C PRO A 389 -8.58 -3.79 12.26
N MET A 390 -9.07 -2.89 11.40
CA MET A 390 -10.40 -2.31 11.49
C MET A 390 -11.49 -3.38 11.56
N GLN A 391 -11.35 -4.46 10.80
CA GLN A 391 -12.30 -5.58 10.81
C GLN A 391 -12.37 -6.24 12.20
N SER A 392 -11.22 -6.55 12.81
CA SER A 392 -11.15 -7.14 14.14
C SER A 392 -11.66 -6.18 15.22
N LEU A 393 -11.31 -4.90 15.13
CA LEU A 393 -11.76 -3.87 16.05
C LEU A 393 -13.28 -3.70 16.01
N GLN A 394 -13.87 -3.64 14.81
CA GLN A 394 -15.32 -3.55 14.65
C GLN A 394 -16.02 -4.78 15.22
N ALA A 395 -15.51 -5.99 14.97
CA ALA A 395 -16.08 -7.22 15.53
C ALA A 395 -16.09 -7.22 17.07
N ILE A 396 -15.02 -6.75 17.71
CA ILE A 396 -14.95 -6.59 19.18
C ILE A 396 -16.00 -5.59 19.66
N LEU A 397 -16.12 -4.45 18.98
CA LEU A 397 -17.09 -3.40 19.33
C LEU A 397 -18.54 -3.87 19.10
N ASP A 398 -18.81 -4.64 18.05
CA ASP A 398 -20.14 -5.19 17.76
C ASP A 398 -20.56 -6.21 18.84
N ALA A 399 -19.63 -7.10 19.24
CA ALA A 399 -19.87 -8.06 20.32
C ALA A 399 -20.07 -7.39 21.69
N ALA A 400 -19.37 -6.28 21.94
CA ALA A 400 -19.57 -5.47 23.14
C ALA A 400 -20.92 -4.74 23.12
N HIS A 401 -21.27 -4.12 21.99
CA HIS A 401 -22.54 -3.41 21.84
C HIS A 401 -23.75 -4.34 21.97
N ALA A 402 -23.62 -5.61 21.53
CA ALA A 402 -24.66 -6.61 21.73
C ALA A 402 -24.95 -6.92 23.21
N ARG A 403 -23.96 -6.72 24.10
CA ARG A 403 -24.09 -6.91 25.56
C ARG A 403 -24.51 -5.63 26.29
N HIS A 404 -24.09 -4.48 25.77
CA HIS A 404 -24.39 -3.15 26.31
C HIS A 404 -25.01 -2.26 25.22
N PRO A 405 -26.26 -2.55 24.79
CA PRO A 405 -26.93 -1.81 23.71
C PRO A 405 -27.20 -0.34 24.06
N GLU A 406 -27.25 0.00 25.35
CA GLU A 406 -27.39 1.35 25.89
C GLU A 406 -26.15 2.25 25.65
N SER A 407 -24.97 1.64 25.46
CA SER A 407 -23.73 2.39 25.29
C SER A 407 -23.66 3.11 23.94
N SER A 408 -23.63 4.44 24.00
CA SER A 408 -23.39 5.30 22.84
C SER A 408 -21.94 5.24 22.33
N THR A 409 -20.99 4.77 23.13
CA THR A 409 -19.55 4.75 22.79
C THR A 409 -19.08 3.45 22.13
N LEU A 410 -19.90 2.39 22.13
CA LEU A 410 -19.61 1.13 21.46
C LEU A 410 -20.06 1.12 19.99
N SER A 411 -21.01 1.98 19.63
CA SER A 411 -21.53 2.14 18.26
C SER A 411 -20.91 3.32 17.49
N ASP A 412 -20.13 4.18 18.16
CA ASP A 412 -19.61 5.44 17.62
C ASP A 412 -18.62 5.29 16.44
N PHE A 413 -17.87 4.19 16.41
CA PHE A 413 -16.73 4.01 15.52
C PHE A 413 -16.94 2.83 14.58
N ARG A 414 -17.41 3.10 13.36
CA ARG A 414 -17.43 2.13 12.26
C ARG A 414 -16.84 2.78 11.00
N ALA A 415 -15.79 2.15 10.47
CA ALA A 415 -15.23 2.53 9.18
C ALA A 415 -16.13 1.98 8.06
N PRO A 416 -16.29 2.70 6.93
CA PRO A 416 -17.02 2.19 5.79
C PRO A 416 -16.39 0.89 5.26
N GLU A 417 -17.22 -0.08 4.85
CA GLU A 417 -16.76 -1.38 4.35
C GLU A 417 -15.67 -1.29 3.25
N PRO A 418 -15.73 -0.35 2.28
CA PRO A 418 -14.64 -0.21 1.30
C PRO A 418 -13.28 0.20 1.88
N ILE A 419 -13.26 0.83 3.06
CA ILE A 419 -12.02 1.18 3.78
C ILE A 419 -11.52 -0.04 4.55
N VAL A 420 -12.42 -0.76 5.22
CA VAL A 420 -12.10 -2.00 5.95
C VAL A 420 -11.51 -3.04 5.01
N ALA A 421 -12.20 -3.33 3.89
CA ALA A 421 -11.73 -4.26 2.88
C ALA A 421 -10.38 -3.84 2.27
N ALA A 422 -10.15 -2.53 2.09
CA ALA A 422 -8.87 -2.01 1.60
C ALA A 422 -7.73 -2.18 2.62
N GLU A 423 -7.99 -1.97 3.91
CA GLU A 423 -6.98 -2.21 4.95
C GLU A 423 -6.65 -3.71 5.04
N SER A 424 -7.66 -4.58 5.11
CA SER A 424 -7.47 -6.04 5.16
C SER A 424 -6.69 -6.55 3.93
N ALA A 425 -7.04 -6.11 2.72
CA ALA A 425 -6.32 -6.50 1.51
C ALA A 425 -4.87 -5.99 1.49
N ALA A 426 -4.64 -4.77 1.98
CA ALA A 426 -3.30 -4.20 2.04
C ALA A 426 -2.42 -4.88 3.08
N LEU A 427 -2.95 -5.20 4.27
CA LEU A 427 -2.26 -5.97 5.30
C LEU A 427 -1.91 -7.37 4.81
N ALA A 428 -2.83 -8.02 4.09
CA ALA A 428 -2.59 -9.34 3.49
C ALA A 428 -1.49 -9.31 2.41
N ALA A 429 -1.31 -8.18 1.72
CA ALA A 429 -0.28 -7.99 0.70
C ALA A 429 1.04 -7.40 1.22
N ALA A 430 1.08 -6.94 2.47
CA ALA A 430 2.28 -6.39 3.07
C ALA A 430 3.39 -7.46 3.17
N TYR A 431 4.64 -7.03 2.95
CA TYR A 431 5.80 -7.90 3.08
C TYR A 431 6.09 -8.25 4.54
N ARG A 432 6.02 -7.24 5.41
CA ARG A 432 6.30 -7.33 6.85
C ARG A 432 5.39 -6.37 7.61
N LEU A 433 4.94 -6.78 8.78
CA LEU A 433 4.17 -5.97 9.73
C LEU A 433 5.04 -5.73 10.96
N ILE A 434 5.07 -4.50 11.48
CA ILE A 434 5.89 -4.13 12.63
C ILE A 434 4.95 -3.58 13.71
N THR A 435 4.99 -4.14 14.91
CA THR A 435 4.17 -3.66 16.02
C THR A 435 4.85 -3.90 17.36
N PRO A 436 4.71 -3.00 18.35
CA PRO A 436 5.06 -3.32 19.73
C PRO A 436 3.98 -4.13 20.46
N HIS A 437 2.79 -4.22 19.87
CA HIS A 437 1.60 -4.68 20.56
C HIS A 437 1.38 -6.18 20.38
N ARG A 438 1.52 -6.96 21.45
CA ARG A 438 1.47 -8.44 21.36
C ARG A 438 0.15 -9.00 20.82
N THR A 439 -0.99 -8.45 21.22
CA THR A 439 -2.31 -8.91 20.75
C THR A 439 -2.50 -8.63 19.27
N VAL A 440 -2.07 -7.47 18.81
CA VAL A 440 -2.06 -7.12 17.38
C VAL A 440 -1.13 -8.07 16.61
N ALA A 441 0.04 -8.39 17.16
CA ALA A 441 0.94 -9.39 16.57
C ALA A 441 0.31 -10.79 16.51
N GLY A 442 -0.47 -11.17 17.52
CA GLY A 442 -1.23 -12.42 17.55
C GLY A 442 -2.21 -12.59 16.38
N CYS A 443 -2.65 -11.50 15.75
CA CYS A 443 -3.48 -11.56 14.54
C CYS A 443 -2.69 -12.01 13.29
N PHE A 444 -1.35 -12.03 13.33
CA PHE A 444 -0.49 -12.22 12.15
C PHE A 444 0.74 -13.13 12.41
N PRO A 445 0.54 -14.43 12.66
CA PRO A 445 1.60 -15.32 13.20
C PRO A 445 2.84 -15.49 12.31
N TYR A 446 2.77 -15.25 10.99
CA TYR A 446 3.86 -15.57 10.05
C TYR A 446 4.55 -14.37 9.40
N ARG A 447 4.17 -13.13 9.74
CA ARG A 447 4.66 -11.91 9.05
C ARG A 447 4.85 -10.68 9.95
N VAL A 448 4.79 -10.87 11.26
CA VAL A 448 4.91 -9.77 12.23
C VAL A 448 6.27 -9.78 12.92
N GLU A 449 6.86 -8.60 13.01
CA GLU A 449 8.03 -8.30 13.82
C GLU A 449 7.57 -7.54 15.07
N LEU A 450 7.89 -8.11 16.23
CA LEU A 450 7.67 -7.45 17.51
C LEU A 450 8.85 -6.52 17.79
N VAL A 451 8.55 -5.24 17.98
CA VAL A 451 9.50 -4.25 18.51
C VAL A 451 9.20 -3.99 19.97
N ASP A 452 10.19 -3.56 20.75
CA ASP A 452 9.96 -3.30 22.17
C ASP A 452 9.13 -2.02 22.38
N TRP A 453 8.30 -2.03 23.42
CA TRP A 453 7.68 -0.82 23.94
C TRP A 453 8.78 0.15 24.40
N ALA A 454 8.71 1.42 24.01
CA ALA A 454 9.70 2.41 24.37
C ALA A 454 9.65 2.68 25.88
N ALA A 455 10.83 2.92 26.47
CA ALA A 455 10.96 3.27 27.88
C ALA A 455 10.06 4.46 28.23
N ALA A 456 9.27 4.32 29.29
CA ALA A 456 8.31 5.32 29.74
C ALA A 456 8.84 6.06 30.97
N THR A 457 8.60 7.38 31.05
CA THR A 457 8.88 8.15 32.25
C THR A 457 7.98 7.69 33.39
N PRO A 458 8.54 7.21 34.53
CA PRO A 458 7.76 6.72 35.67
C PRO A 458 6.68 7.70 36.11
N LEU A 459 5.53 7.19 36.56
CA LEU A 459 4.54 8.01 37.26
C LEU A 459 5.15 8.58 38.55
N PRO A 460 4.97 9.89 38.84
CA PRO A 460 5.53 10.52 40.04
C PRO A 460 4.66 10.21 41.28
N VAL A 461 4.47 8.93 41.59
CA VAL A 461 3.52 8.44 42.58
C VAL A 461 4.15 7.32 43.41
N ARG A 462 3.84 7.25 44.71
CA ARG A 462 4.28 6.16 45.59
C ARG A 462 3.23 5.05 45.63
N ARG A 463 3.67 3.80 45.79
CA ARG A 463 2.75 2.69 46.07
C ARG A 463 2.18 2.85 47.48
N GLY A 464 0.86 2.84 47.62
CA GLY A 464 0.18 2.94 48.92
C GLY A 464 -1.26 3.42 48.82
N GLY A 465 -1.95 3.45 49.96
CA GLY A 465 -3.36 3.86 50.04
C GLY A 465 -4.32 2.85 49.42
N ARG A 466 -5.56 3.30 49.18
CA ARG A 466 -6.66 2.49 48.61
C ARG A 466 -7.14 2.96 47.24
N THR A 467 -6.43 3.92 46.64
CA THR A 467 -6.84 4.55 45.39
C THR A 467 -6.23 3.83 44.19
N PHE A 468 -7.06 3.41 43.24
CA PHE A 468 -6.62 2.90 41.94
C PHE A 468 -6.75 3.98 40.87
N LEU A 469 -5.81 4.03 39.93
CA LEU A 469 -5.89 4.89 38.75
C LEU A 469 -6.47 4.11 37.57
N PHE A 470 -7.63 4.52 37.08
CA PHE A 470 -8.19 4.05 35.82
C PHE A 470 -7.45 4.73 34.65
N ALA A 471 -6.66 3.96 33.90
CA ALA A 471 -5.79 4.46 32.86
C ALA A 471 -6.54 4.73 31.53
N GLY A 472 -7.13 5.92 31.42
CA GLY A 472 -7.76 6.40 30.19
C GLY A 472 -9.13 7.04 30.43
N PRO A 473 -9.91 7.27 29.36
CA PRO A 473 -11.26 7.77 29.47
C PRO A 473 -12.21 6.69 30.01
N ALA A 474 -13.10 7.07 30.93
CA ALA A 474 -14.14 6.19 31.45
C ALA A 474 -15.28 5.99 30.42
N VAL A 475 -15.08 5.03 29.51
CA VAL A 475 -16.04 4.62 28.47
C VAL A 475 -16.11 3.09 28.36
N ALA A 476 -17.19 2.55 27.80
CA ALA A 476 -17.51 1.12 27.79
C ALA A 476 -16.43 0.27 27.16
N ARG A 477 -15.85 0.74 26.03
CA ARG A 477 -14.71 0.06 25.38
C ARG A 477 -13.43 -0.03 26.24
N LYS A 478 -13.35 0.72 27.33
CA LYS A 478 -12.26 0.66 28.33
C LYS A 478 -12.61 -0.22 29.53
N GLY A 479 -13.77 -0.88 29.52
CA GLY A 479 -14.18 -1.86 30.53
C GLY A 479 -14.81 -1.25 31.78
N ILE A 480 -15.47 -0.09 31.66
CA ILE A 480 -16.07 0.57 32.84
C ILE A 480 -17.20 -0.26 33.47
N HIS A 481 -17.92 -1.07 32.70
CA HIS A 481 -18.97 -1.95 33.23
C HIS A 481 -18.38 -3.01 34.16
N ALA A 482 -17.35 -3.73 33.70
CA ALA A 482 -16.62 -4.69 34.53
C ALA A 482 -15.97 -4.01 35.75
N MET A 483 -15.42 -2.80 35.58
CA MET A 483 -14.84 -2.04 36.68
C MET A 483 -15.87 -1.68 37.76
N ARG A 484 -17.03 -1.16 37.37
CA ARG A 484 -18.10 -0.79 38.30
C ARG A 484 -18.58 -2.00 39.12
N GLU A 485 -18.77 -3.13 38.46
CA GLU A 485 -19.19 -4.37 39.13
C GLU A 485 -18.10 -4.90 40.06
N ALA A 486 -16.84 -4.94 39.61
CA ALA A 486 -15.71 -5.39 40.43
C ALA A 486 -15.52 -4.56 41.70
N MET A 487 -15.70 -3.23 41.60
CA MET A 487 -15.60 -2.29 42.73
C MET A 487 -16.74 -2.43 43.75
N THR A 488 -17.89 -2.99 43.37
CA THR A 488 -19.08 -2.97 44.20
C THR A 488 -18.83 -3.70 45.52
N GLY A 489 -18.99 -3.01 46.65
CA GLY A 489 -18.72 -3.55 47.99
C GLY A 489 -17.24 -3.67 48.35
N LEU A 490 -16.33 -3.02 47.63
CA LEU A 490 -14.93 -2.84 48.03
C LEU A 490 -14.71 -1.44 48.63
N ASP A 491 -13.88 -1.34 49.67
CA ASP A 491 -13.42 -0.06 50.22
C ASP A 491 -12.20 0.47 49.43
N ILE A 492 -12.44 0.88 48.19
CA ILE A 492 -11.43 1.44 47.29
C ILE A 492 -11.91 2.71 46.62
N ASP A 493 -10.97 3.59 46.31
CA ASP A 493 -11.23 4.83 45.56
C ASP A 493 -10.78 4.67 44.11
N LEU A 494 -11.53 5.21 43.15
CA LEU A 494 -11.12 5.24 41.74
C LEU A 494 -10.79 6.67 41.31
N ALA A 495 -9.57 6.88 40.79
CA ALA A 495 -9.19 8.09 40.09
C ALA A 495 -9.22 7.84 38.58
N ILE A 496 -10.00 8.62 37.82
CA ILE A 496 -10.11 8.49 36.36
C ILE A 496 -9.16 9.47 35.68
N GLU A 497 -8.22 8.97 34.87
CA GLU A 497 -7.20 9.79 34.20
C GLU A 497 -7.80 10.83 33.26
N ARG A 498 -8.82 10.48 32.47
CA ARG A 498 -9.39 11.37 31.47
C ARG A 498 -10.90 11.43 31.57
N ASP A 499 -11.43 12.64 31.49
CA ASP A 499 -12.86 12.83 31.56
C ASP A 499 -13.53 12.29 30.31
N ALA A 500 -14.38 11.31 30.53
CA ALA A 500 -15.42 10.87 29.63
C ALA A 500 -16.58 10.42 30.51
N ILE A 501 -17.78 10.87 30.19
CA ILE A 501 -19.00 10.49 30.89
C ILE A 501 -19.82 9.74 29.85
N GLU A 502 -20.08 8.46 30.13
CA GLU A 502 -20.96 7.63 29.31
C GLU A 502 -22.42 7.90 29.65
N GLU A 503 -22.75 7.84 30.94
CA GLU A 503 -24.04 8.23 31.49
C GLU A 503 -23.83 9.13 32.72
N PRO A 504 -24.67 10.15 32.95
CA PRO A 504 -24.50 11.13 34.03
C PRO A 504 -24.33 10.51 35.42
N ASP A 505 -25.00 9.39 35.69
CA ASP A 505 -25.09 8.76 37.02
C ASP A 505 -24.37 7.40 37.09
N PHE A 506 -23.51 7.09 36.12
CA PHE A 506 -22.90 5.76 35.97
C PHE A 506 -22.13 5.29 37.23
N TRP A 507 -21.43 6.19 37.91
CA TRP A 507 -20.61 5.87 39.09
C TRP A 507 -21.35 6.03 40.43
N SER A 508 -22.67 6.23 40.40
CA SER A 508 -23.48 6.43 41.61
C SER A 508 -23.29 5.29 42.62
N GLY A 509 -22.97 5.66 43.87
CA GLY A 509 -22.72 4.72 44.97
C GLY A 509 -21.27 4.26 45.11
N LEU A 510 -20.34 4.75 44.29
CA LEU A 510 -18.91 4.45 44.36
C LEU A 510 -18.09 5.73 44.58
N THR A 511 -16.92 5.61 45.23
CA THR A 511 -16.00 6.73 45.42
C THR A 511 -15.12 6.93 44.19
N VAL A 512 -15.57 7.80 43.28
CA VAL A 512 -14.89 8.06 42.00
C VAL A 512 -14.53 9.54 41.87
N ARG A 513 -13.28 9.82 41.51
CA ARG A 513 -12.75 11.16 41.25
C ARG A 513 -12.24 11.27 39.82
N HIS A 514 -12.70 12.29 39.13
CA HIS A 514 -12.26 12.66 37.79
C HIS A 514 -11.06 13.60 37.86
N LEU A 515 -9.91 13.21 37.27
CA LEU A 515 -8.69 14.03 37.32
C LEU A 515 -8.66 15.10 36.23
N GLY A 516 -9.30 14.87 35.07
CA GLY A 516 -9.25 15.78 33.92
C GLY A 516 -7.82 16.06 33.46
N ASN A 517 -7.34 17.29 33.67
CA ASN A 517 -5.95 17.70 33.41
C ASN A 517 -5.10 17.83 34.69
N GLY A 518 -5.63 17.42 35.84
CA GLY A 518 -4.96 17.48 37.14
C GLY A 518 -3.90 16.40 37.33
N GLU A 519 -3.08 16.55 38.37
CA GLU A 519 -2.05 15.57 38.73
C GLU A 519 -2.65 14.32 39.37
N PRO A 520 -2.03 13.14 39.15
CA PRO A 520 -2.45 11.93 39.83
C PRO A 520 -2.25 12.07 41.36
N PRO A 521 -2.96 11.27 42.17
CA PRO A 521 -2.74 11.22 43.62
C PRO A 521 -1.29 10.92 43.98
N THR A 522 -0.84 11.39 45.15
CA THR A 522 0.53 11.16 45.65
C THR A 522 0.82 9.69 45.99
N GLU A 523 -0.24 8.92 46.28
CA GLU A 523 -0.20 7.49 46.55
C GLU A 523 -1.26 6.75 45.74
N LEU A 524 -0.90 5.60 45.16
CA LEU A 524 -1.81 4.71 44.45
C LEU A 524 -1.58 3.26 44.87
N ALA A 525 -2.66 2.52 45.07
CA ALA A 525 -2.65 1.07 45.28
C ALA A 525 -2.20 0.35 44.00
N GLY A 526 -2.64 0.84 42.85
CA GLY A 526 -2.25 0.34 41.54
C GLY A 526 -2.88 1.12 40.40
N VAL A 527 -2.59 0.70 39.17
CA VAL A 527 -3.16 1.24 37.93
C VAL A 527 -3.94 0.15 37.22
N VAL A 528 -5.15 0.46 36.76
CA VAL A 528 -6.09 -0.52 36.23
C VAL A 528 -6.62 -0.10 34.87
N LEU A 529 -6.70 -1.06 33.94
CA LEU A 529 -7.30 -0.88 32.62
C LEU A 529 -7.90 -2.19 32.09
N PRO A 530 -9.17 -2.49 32.39
CA PRO A 530 -9.85 -3.69 31.93
C PRO A 530 -10.36 -3.53 30.48
N ALA A 531 -9.55 -2.95 29.60
CA ALA A 531 -10.02 -2.51 28.28
C ALA A 531 -10.35 -3.68 27.34
N LEU A 532 -11.34 -3.47 26.46
CA LEU A 532 -11.61 -4.38 25.34
C LEU A 532 -10.55 -4.25 24.24
N PHE A 533 -9.97 -3.05 24.12
CA PHE A 533 -8.80 -2.77 23.32
C PHE A 533 -8.07 -1.51 23.80
N GLU A 534 -6.74 -1.53 23.78
CA GLU A 534 -5.90 -0.36 24.02
C GLU A 534 -4.66 -0.42 23.12
N HIS A 535 -4.58 0.52 22.17
CA HIS A 535 -3.52 0.56 21.18
C HIS A 535 -2.25 1.27 21.69
N ARG A 536 -2.37 2.12 22.71
CA ARG A 536 -1.27 2.91 23.27
C ARG A 536 -1.33 2.94 24.80
N PRO A 537 -0.94 1.85 25.48
CA PRO A 537 -1.01 1.71 26.95
C PRO A 537 0.06 2.55 27.69
N ARG A 538 0.20 3.84 27.37
CA ARG A 538 1.26 4.72 27.92
C ARG A 538 1.20 4.81 29.44
N THR A 539 0.02 5.03 30.01
CA THR A 539 -0.14 5.14 31.47
C THR A 539 0.25 3.84 32.17
N LEU A 540 -0.08 2.68 31.59
CA LEU A 540 0.33 1.38 32.12
C LEU A 540 1.86 1.22 32.09
N LEU A 541 2.51 1.58 30.98
CA LEU A 541 3.97 1.54 30.88
C LEU A 541 4.64 2.47 31.89
N ARG A 542 4.09 3.66 32.13
CA ARG A 542 4.59 4.60 33.15
C ARG A 542 4.39 4.08 34.58
N ALA A 543 3.31 3.35 34.82
CA ALA A 543 3.02 2.73 36.12
C ALA A 543 3.98 1.57 36.40
N LEU A 544 4.22 0.71 35.42
CA LEU A 544 5.22 -0.36 35.49
C LEU A 544 6.63 0.20 35.72
N ALA A 545 6.98 1.28 35.02
CA ALA A 545 8.25 1.98 35.22
C ALA A 545 8.39 2.61 36.62
N ALA A 546 7.26 2.91 37.29
CA ALA A 546 7.22 3.37 38.67
C ALA A 546 7.16 2.23 39.71
N GLY A 547 7.12 0.97 39.27
CA GLY A 547 6.99 -0.19 40.16
C GLY A 547 5.60 -0.34 40.80
N LEU A 548 4.56 0.30 40.24
CA LEU A 548 3.18 0.15 40.70
C LEU A 548 2.58 -1.17 40.17
N PRO A 549 1.71 -1.83 40.95
CA PRO A 549 0.87 -2.90 40.44
C PRO A 549 0.02 -2.40 39.26
N VAL A 550 0.01 -3.16 38.17
CA VAL A 550 -0.79 -2.88 36.99
C VAL A 550 -1.73 -4.05 36.73
N ILE A 551 -3.03 -3.78 36.65
CA ILE A 551 -4.08 -4.76 36.34
C ILE A 551 -4.65 -4.40 34.98
N ALA A 552 -4.46 -5.26 33.98
CA ALA A 552 -4.91 -4.94 32.62
C ALA A 552 -5.30 -6.20 31.85
N THR A 553 -6.12 -6.05 30.81
CA THR A 553 -6.41 -7.17 29.91
C THR A 553 -5.25 -7.41 28.95
N ALA A 554 -5.19 -8.62 28.38
CA ALA A 554 -4.31 -8.91 27.26
C ALA A 554 -4.55 -7.96 26.07
N ALA A 555 -5.73 -7.34 25.94
CA ALA A 555 -6.05 -6.39 24.89
C ALA A 555 -5.24 -5.07 24.94
N CYS A 556 -4.47 -4.85 26.00
CA CYS A 556 -3.50 -3.74 26.10
C CYS A 556 -2.15 -4.03 25.43
N GLY A 557 -1.89 -5.27 25.00
CA GLY A 557 -0.72 -5.58 24.18
C GLY A 557 0.62 -5.63 24.89
N LEU A 558 0.62 -5.59 26.23
CA LEU A 558 1.83 -5.64 27.03
C LEU A 558 2.37 -7.08 27.13
N PRO A 559 3.70 -7.28 27.17
CA PRO A 559 4.30 -8.56 27.51
C PRO A 559 4.00 -8.94 28.97
N PRO A 560 3.80 -10.24 29.29
CA PRO A 560 3.84 -10.70 30.68
C PRO A 560 5.17 -10.30 31.32
N GLN A 561 5.11 -9.62 32.47
CA GLN A 561 6.28 -9.08 33.17
C GLN A 561 5.94 -8.80 34.64
N PRO A 562 6.95 -8.67 35.52
CA PRO A 562 6.71 -8.33 36.92
C PRO A 562 5.89 -7.04 37.08
N GLY A 563 4.96 -7.06 38.04
CA GLY A 563 4.06 -5.94 38.30
C GLY A 563 2.86 -5.85 37.36
N LEU A 564 2.74 -6.70 36.34
CA LEU A 564 1.56 -6.79 35.47
C LEU A 564 0.72 -8.03 35.80
N THR A 565 -0.51 -7.82 36.23
CA THR A 565 -1.56 -8.83 36.35
C THR A 565 -2.45 -8.77 35.11
N LEU A 566 -2.44 -9.84 34.31
CA LEU A 566 -3.32 -9.97 33.16
C LEU A 566 -4.65 -10.58 33.58
N ILE A 567 -5.74 -9.90 33.26
CA ILE A 567 -7.12 -10.34 33.53
C ILE A 567 -7.89 -10.64 32.24
N GLU A 568 -8.95 -11.43 32.36
CA GLU A 568 -9.85 -11.71 31.25
C GLU A 568 -10.70 -10.47 30.92
N PRO A 569 -10.91 -10.14 29.63
CA PRO A 569 -11.78 -9.04 29.24
C PRO A 569 -13.23 -9.28 29.67
N ASP A 570 -13.87 -8.24 30.21
CA ASP A 570 -15.25 -8.28 30.71
C ASP A 570 -15.53 -9.38 31.75
N ASP A 571 -14.54 -9.68 32.59
CA ASP A 571 -14.69 -10.55 33.77
C ASP A 571 -14.55 -9.72 35.06
N PRO A 572 -15.68 -9.30 35.67
CA PRO A 572 -15.66 -8.54 36.92
C PRO A 572 -15.05 -9.31 38.10
N GLY A 573 -15.20 -10.65 38.13
CA GLY A 573 -14.67 -11.49 39.20
C GLY A 573 -13.15 -11.53 39.16
N HIS A 574 -12.58 -11.82 37.99
CA HIS A 574 -11.13 -11.83 37.80
C HIS A 574 -10.52 -10.44 38.02
N LEU A 575 -11.22 -9.37 37.60
CA LEU A 575 -10.80 -8.00 37.90
C LEU A 575 -10.81 -7.70 39.40
N ARG A 576 -11.85 -8.14 40.13
CA ARG A 576 -11.96 -7.98 41.59
C ARG A 576 -10.80 -8.67 42.31
N ASP A 577 -10.47 -9.89 41.93
CA ASP A 577 -9.34 -10.64 42.48
C ASP A 577 -8.01 -9.88 42.25
N GLY A 578 -7.83 -9.32 41.05
CA GLY A 578 -6.67 -8.49 40.73
C GLY A 578 -6.58 -7.23 41.60
N LEU A 579 -7.70 -6.54 41.85
CA LEU A 579 -7.76 -5.35 42.71
C LEU A 579 -7.39 -5.70 44.16
N LEU A 580 -7.96 -6.79 44.69
CA LEU A 580 -7.68 -7.27 46.04
C LEU A 580 -6.22 -7.70 46.24
N ALA A 581 -5.61 -8.29 45.22
CA ALA A 581 -4.19 -8.70 45.27
C ALA A 581 -3.21 -7.51 45.21
N ALA A 582 -3.65 -6.34 44.74
CA ALA A 582 -2.82 -5.15 44.60
C ALA A 582 -2.81 -4.24 45.84
N LEU A 583 -3.91 -4.27 46.63
CA LEU A 583 -4.02 -3.68 47.97
C LEU A 583 -3.02 -4.33 48.93
#